data_AF-A0A183D2S8-F1
#
_entry.id   AF-A0A183D2S8-F1
#
_cell.length_a   1.000
_cell.length_b   1.000
_cell.length_c   1.000
_cell.angle_alpha   90.00
_cell.angle_beta   90.00
_cell.angle_gamma   90.00
#
_symmetry.space_group_name_H-M   'P 1'
#
loop_
_entity.id
_entity.type
_entity.pdbx_description
1 polymer ?
#
loop_
_entity_poly.entity_id
_entity_poly.type
_entity_poly.pdbx_seq_one_letter_code
_entity_poly.pdbx_strand_id
1 'polypeptide(L)'
;MILVGFAAFVMENVPSVTMCLDQCTNPPPETGENFECKSVMYYYNEQECILNAETRETKPDLFIPEGEEFQVDYFDITCHLRAETCPNGTSLHAVRTINAALPEGEGSIHILQSAGNSVTECLVKCYGMAAEKCRAFNFDKQTSDCDLLYVDGKTTLRPAVRSGIDLYDLHCLAAGTNHYY
;
A
#
# COMPACT_ATOMS: atom_id res chain seq x y z
N MET A 1 -8.70 -9.72 18.57
CA MET A 1 -8.68 -8.46 19.38
C MET A 1 -9.64 -7.49 18.72
N ILE A 2 -10.30 -6.61 19.48
CA ILE A 2 -11.27 -5.63 18.97
C ILE A 2 -10.98 -4.24 19.51
N LEU A 3 -11.43 -3.22 18.77
CA LEU A 3 -11.38 -1.82 19.18
C LEU A 3 -12.75 -1.39 19.73
N VAL A 4 -12.85 -1.16 21.03
CA VAL A 4 -14.14 -0.85 21.68
C VAL A 4 -14.39 0.66 21.80
N GLY A 5 -15.65 1.08 21.61
CA GLY A 5 -16.11 2.45 21.87
C GLY A 5 -15.83 3.48 20.77
N PHE A 6 -15.32 3.06 19.61
CA PHE A 6 -14.96 3.94 18.48
C PHE A 6 -15.64 3.58 17.15
N ALA A 7 -16.69 2.76 17.22
CA ALA A 7 -17.53 2.45 16.08
C ALA A 7 -18.09 3.75 15.49
N ALA A 8 -17.63 4.12 14.31
CA ALA A 8 -18.09 5.33 13.62
C ALA A 8 -19.30 5.01 12.74
N PHE A 9 -19.31 3.84 12.12
CA PHE A 9 -20.42 3.36 11.32
C PHE A 9 -20.53 1.84 11.39
N VAL A 10 -21.76 1.33 11.46
CA VAL A 10 -22.05 -0.11 11.54
C VAL A 10 -22.98 -0.47 10.39
N MET A 11 -22.59 -1.49 9.62
CA MET A 11 -23.38 -2.06 8.53
C MET A 11 -23.73 -3.50 8.87
N GLU A 12 -25.00 -3.84 8.75
CA GLU A 12 -25.50 -5.20 8.93
C GLU A 12 -25.61 -5.93 7.58
N ASN A 13 -25.66 -7.27 7.62
CA ASN A 13 -25.83 -8.13 6.45
C ASN A 13 -24.73 -7.94 5.39
N VAL A 14 -23.49 -7.65 5.81
CA VAL A 14 -22.34 -7.54 4.92
C VAL A 14 -21.80 -8.95 4.66
N PRO A 15 -21.85 -9.46 3.41
CA PRO A 15 -21.67 -10.88 3.11
C PRO A 15 -20.22 -11.38 3.20
N SER A 16 -19.22 -10.49 3.33
CA SER A 16 -17.82 -10.88 3.43
C SER A 16 -16.93 -9.79 4.01
N VAL A 17 -15.78 -10.21 4.56
CA VAL A 17 -14.69 -9.33 4.98
C VAL A 17 -14.23 -8.43 3.83
N THR A 18 -14.08 -8.98 2.61
CA THR A 18 -13.64 -8.19 1.45
C THR A 18 -14.57 -7.03 1.18
N MET A 19 -15.89 -7.26 1.19
CA MET A 19 -16.87 -6.20 1.01
C MET A 19 -16.80 -5.18 2.16
N CYS A 20 -16.55 -5.62 3.38
CA CYS A 20 -16.37 -4.74 4.53
C CYS A 20 -15.12 -3.84 4.39
N LEU A 21 -14.00 -4.39 3.90
CA LEU A 21 -12.79 -3.63 3.58
C LEU A 21 -13.04 -2.63 2.44
N ASP A 22 -13.76 -3.03 1.39
CA ASP A 22 -14.10 -2.14 0.27
C ASP A 22 -14.91 -0.93 0.74
N GLN A 23 -15.88 -1.12 1.66
CA GLN A 23 -16.65 -0.03 2.25
C GLN A 23 -15.78 0.94 3.06
N CYS A 24 -14.66 0.50 3.63
CA CYS A 24 -13.75 1.42 4.29
C CYS A 24 -12.97 2.30 3.30
N THR A 25 -12.65 1.77 2.11
CA THR A 25 -11.98 2.56 1.06
C THR A 25 -12.93 3.51 0.32
N ASN A 26 -14.21 3.16 0.25
CA ASN A 26 -15.28 4.00 -0.30
C ASN A 26 -16.47 4.02 0.67
N PRO A 27 -16.40 4.82 1.74
CA PRO A 27 -17.44 4.86 2.76
C PRO A 27 -18.82 5.23 2.22
N PRO A 28 -19.90 4.64 2.79
CA PRO A 28 -21.26 5.05 2.47
C PRO A 28 -21.46 6.56 2.70
N PRO A 29 -22.22 7.27 1.85
CA PRO A 29 -22.46 8.72 2.03
C PRO A 29 -22.98 9.10 3.43
N GLU A 30 -23.67 8.18 4.10
CA GLU A 30 -24.20 8.31 5.45
C GLU A 30 -23.11 8.52 6.51
N THR A 31 -21.86 8.13 6.24
CA THR A 31 -20.72 8.38 7.15
C THR A 31 -20.32 9.86 7.18
N GLY A 32 -20.75 10.66 6.21
CA GLY A 32 -20.45 12.07 6.07
C GLY A 32 -19.17 12.35 5.27
N GLU A 33 -19.10 13.56 4.70
CA GLU A 33 -18.07 13.96 3.73
C GLU A 33 -16.62 13.96 4.26
N ASN A 34 -16.44 14.07 5.58
CA ASN A 34 -15.12 14.15 6.22
C ASN A 34 -14.72 12.84 6.92
N PHE A 35 -15.47 11.76 6.73
CA PHE A 35 -15.13 10.49 7.34
C PHE A 35 -13.96 9.83 6.60
N GLU A 36 -12.91 9.56 7.37
CA GLU A 36 -11.70 8.85 6.91
C GLU A 36 -11.63 7.54 7.70
N CYS A 37 -11.96 6.43 7.04
CA CYS A 37 -12.00 5.11 7.67
C CYS A 37 -10.59 4.54 7.83
N LYS A 38 -10.13 4.37 9.08
CA LYS A 38 -8.75 3.96 9.40
C LYS A 38 -8.62 2.52 9.87
N SER A 39 -9.69 1.91 10.35
CA SER A 39 -9.69 0.48 10.67
C SER A 39 -11.09 -0.11 10.56
N VAL A 40 -11.14 -1.43 10.40
CA VAL A 40 -12.36 -2.19 10.16
C VAL A 40 -12.45 -3.35 11.15
N MET A 41 -13.65 -3.62 11.65
CA MET A 41 -13.97 -4.89 12.30
C MET A 41 -15.05 -5.62 11.53
N TYR A 42 -14.88 -6.91 11.31
CA TYR A 42 -15.91 -7.76 10.70
C TYR A 42 -16.29 -8.89 11.64
N TYR A 43 -17.55 -8.89 12.07
CA TYR A 43 -18.14 -9.91 12.93
C TYR A 43 -18.83 -10.96 12.05
N TYR A 44 -18.28 -12.17 12.06
CA TYR A 44 -18.68 -13.22 11.11
C TYR A 44 -20.07 -13.79 11.40
N ASN A 45 -20.41 -13.97 12.67
CA ASN A 45 -21.69 -14.58 13.06
C ASN A 45 -22.86 -13.65 12.77
N GLU A 46 -22.67 -12.36 13.03
CA GLU A 46 -23.65 -11.29 12.85
C GLU A 46 -23.67 -10.73 11.42
N GLN A 47 -22.63 -11.02 10.63
CA GLN A 47 -22.38 -10.39 9.33
C GLN A 47 -22.36 -8.86 9.44
N GLU A 48 -21.78 -8.36 10.53
CA GLU A 48 -21.68 -6.94 10.82
C GLU A 48 -20.30 -6.41 10.46
N CYS A 49 -20.28 -5.28 9.77
CA CYS A 49 -19.08 -4.54 9.41
C CYS A 49 -19.05 -3.21 10.16
N ILE A 50 -18.00 -2.99 10.93
CA ILE A 50 -17.79 -1.75 11.68
C ILE A 50 -16.62 -0.98 11.06
N LEU A 51 -16.90 0.23 10.61
CA LEU A 51 -15.91 1.19 10.12
C LEU A 51 -15.51 2.12 11.28
N ASN A 52 -14.21 2.33 11.49
CA ASN A 52 -13.68 3.15 12.58
C ASN A 52 -12.79 4.28 12.03
N ALA A 53 -12.83 5.45 12.67
CA ALA A 53 -11.93 6.58 12.38
C ALA A 53 -10.63 6.55 13.21
N GLU A 54 -10.41 5.50 13.99
CA GLU A 54 -9.28 5.29 14.89
C GLU A 54 -8.64 3.92 14.63
N THR A 55 -7.42 3.71 15.15
CA THR A 55 -6.67 2.45 15.03
C THR A 55 -6.21 1.95 16.39
N ARG A 56 -5.65 0.73 16.44
CA ARG A 56 -5.02 0.20 17.66
C ARG A 56 -3.84 1.05 18.14
N GLU A 57 -3.19 1.81 17.25
CA GLU A 57 -2.10 2.72 17.60
C GLU A 57 -2.61 4.04 18.18
N THR A 58 -3.74 4.57 17.67
CA THR A 58 -4.30 5.82 18.19
C THR A 58 -5.10 5.61 19.48
N LYS A 59 -5.60 4.39 19.71
CA LYS A 59 -6.39 4.00 20.90
C LYS A 59 -5.94 2.64 21.49
N PRO A 60 -4.68 2.51 21.92
CA PRO A 60 -4.14 1.22 22.39
C PRO A 60 -4.84 0.70 23.65
N ASP A 61 -5.25 1.59 24.55
CA ASP A 61 -5.93 1.21 25.81
C ASP A 61 -7.31 0.57 25.59
N LEU A 62 -7.86 0.70 24.38
CA LEU A 62 -9.19 0.21 24.01
C LEU A 62 -9.14 -0.87 22.93
N PHE A 63 -7.92 -1.29 22.57
CA PHE A 63 -7.69 -2.46 21.75
C PHE A 63 -7.50 -3.66 22.67
N ILE A 64 -8.59 -4.40 22.87
CA ILE A 64 -8.68 -5.46 23.89
C ILE A 64 -8.94 -6.83 23.25
N PRO A 65 -8.68 -7.93 23.96
CA PRO A 65 -9.14 -9.24 23.53
C PRO A 65 -10.66 -9.26 23.36
N GLU A 66 -11.11 -9.90 22.30
CA GLU A 66 -12.50 -10.30 22.07
C GLU A 66 -12.94 -11.35 23.10
N GLY A 67 -14.24 -11.41 23.39
CA GLY A 67 -14.81 -12.52 24.14
C GLY A 67 -14.73 -13.82 23.35
N GLU A 68 -14.63 -14.96 24.03
CA GLU A 68 -14.50 -16.29 23.40
C GLU A 68 -15.68 -16.64 22.47
N GLU A 69 -16.84 -16.01 22.67
CA GLU A 69 -18.03 -16.20 21.85
C GLU A 69 -18.03 -15.44 20.52
N PHE A 70 -17.12 -14.48 20.32
CA PHE A 70 -17.11 -13.62 19.13
C PHE A 70 -16.07 -14.07 18.11
N GLN A 71 -16.51 -14.35 16.88
CA GLN A 71 -15.63 -14.51 15.74
C GLN A 71 -15.54 -13.17 15.02
N VAL A 72 -14.44 -12.44 15.23
CA VAL A 72 -14.24 -11.09 14.72
C VAL A 72 -12.82 -10.90 14.22
N ASP A 73 -12.69 -10.32 13.02
CA ASP A 73 -11.40 -9.87 12.51
C ASP A 73 -11.28 -8.35 12.62
N TYR A 74 -10.09 -7.88 12.99
CA TYR A 74 -9.72 -6.48 13.01
C TYR A 74 -8.63 -6.20 11.97
N PHE A 75 -8.82 -5.15 11.17
CA PHE A 75 -7.87 -4.70 10.16
C PHE A 75 -7.56 -3.22 10.33
N ASP A 76 -6.28 -2.88 10.50
CA ASP A 76 -5.82 -1.52 10.24
C ASP A 76 -5.86 -1.26 8.73
N ILE A 77 -6.53 -0.19 8.32
CA ILE A 77 -6.42 0.29 6.94
C ILE A 77 -5.17 1.15 6.85
N THR A 78 -4.07 0.47 6.56
CA THR A 78 -2.78 1.10 6.30
C THR A 78 -2.61 1.49 4.83
N CYS A 79 -3.47 0.99 3.93
CA CYS A 79 -3.53 1.47 2.55
C CYS A 79 -3.93 2.94 2.59
N HIS A 80 -3.03 3.81 2.14
CA HIS A 80 -2.94 5.13 2.72
C HIS A 80 -4.05 6.02 2.15
N LEU A 81 -4.95 6.44 3.04
CA LEU A 81 -6.00 7.40 2.76
C LEU A 81 -5.44 8.78 2.32
N ARG A 82 -4.11 8.95 2.41
CA ARG A 82 -3.36 10.11 1.97
C ARG A 82 -2.11 9.63 1.26
N ALA A 83 -1.82 10.26 0.12
CA ALA A 83 -0.61 10.01 -0.64
C ALA A 83 0.61 9.98 0.28
N GLU A 84 1.33 8.86 0.29
CA GLU A 84 2.63 8.75 0.92
C GLU A 84 3.54 9.89 0.43
N THR A 85 4.00 10.71 1.36
CA THR A 85 5.00 11.74 1.10
C THR A 85 6.31 11.36 1.74
N CYS A 86 7.41 11.75 1.10
CA CYS A 86 8.72 11.57 1.70
C CYS A 86 8.83 12.36 3.01
N PRO A 87 9.54 11.83 4.03
CA PRO A 87 9.79 12.54 5.27
C PRO A 87 10.34 13.95 5.05
N ASN A 88 10.04 14.87 5.98
CA ASN A 88 10.52 16.25 5.91
C ASN A 88 12.03 16.33 5.66
N GLY A 89 12.43 17.11 4.65
CA GLY A 89 13.83 17.28 4.24
C GLY A 89 14.36 16.21 3.26
N THR A 90 13.51 15.27 2.84
CA THR A 90 13.82 14.30 1.78
C THR A 90 12.91 14.48 0.57
N SER A 91 13.37 14.05 -0.59
CA SER A 91 12.60 14.00 -1.84
C SER A 91 12.66 12.61 -2.43
N LEU A 92 11.66 12.26 -3.23
CA LEU A 92 11.61 10.97 -3.90
C LEU A 92 12.60 10.97 -5.07
N HIS A 93 13.48 9.98 -5.11
CA HIS A 93 14.49 9.81 -6.16
C HIS A 93 14.49 8.36 -6.64
N ALA A 94 14.72 8.17 -7.93
CA ALA A 94 14.96 6.84 -8.48
C ALA A 94 16.45 6.50 -8.39
N VAL A 95 16.76 5.36 -7.81
CA VAL A 95 18.09 4.76 -7.75
C VAL A 95 18.14 3.66 -8.81
N ARG A 96 19.14 3.73 -9.70
CA ARG A 96 19.32 2.75 -10.77
C ARG A 96 20.35 1.70 -10.34
N THR A 97 19.97 0.43 -10.45
CA THR A 97 20.89 -0.70 -10.34
C THR A 97 21.04 -1.38 -11.70
N ILE A 98 22.27 -1.43 -12.20
CA ILE A 98 22.56 -1.91 -13.56
C ILE A 98 22.56 -3.44 -13.61
N ASN A 99 21.98 -4.03 -14.67
CA ASN A 99 21.94 -5.48 -14.91
C ASN A 99 21.31 -6.25 -13.74
N ALA A 100 20.25 -5.68 -13.17
CA ALA A 100 19.53 -6.22 -12.04
C ALA A 100 18.02 -6.12 -12.29
N ALA A 101 17.27 -7.05 -11.69
CA ALA A 101 15.82 -7.04 -11.72
C ALA A 101 15.27 -7.58 -10.40
N LEU A 102 14.14 -7.03 -9.96
CA LEU A 102 13.32 -7.66 -8.94
C LEU A 102 12.54 -8.84 -9.54
N PRO A 103 12.33 -9.95 -8.81
CA PRO A 103 11.64 -11.11 -9.33
C PRO A 103 10.15 -10.83 -9.55
N GLU A 104 9.72 -10.92 -10.80
CA GLU A 104 8.32 -10.78 -11.19
C GLU A 104 7.51 -12.03 -10.80
N GLY A 105 6.42 -11.87 -10.04
CA GLY A 105 5.50 -12.97 -9.70
C GLY A 105 5.80 -13.76 -8.41
N GLU A 106 6.81 -13.35 -7.63
CA GLU A 106 6.96 -13.81 -6.24
C GLU A 106 6.03 -13.00 -5.32
N GLY A 107 5.43 -13.64 -4.31
CA GLY A 107 4.24 -13.15 -3.57
C GLY A 107 4.32 -11.80 -2.84
N SER A 108 5.43 -11.07 -2.94
CA SER A 108 5.60 -9.70 -2.43
C SER A 108 5.73 -8.65 -3.55
N ILE A 109 5.78 -9.07 -4.83
CA ILE A 109 5.91 -8.21 -6.00
C ILE A 109 4.72 -8.44 -6.93
N HIS A 110 3.98 -7.36 -7.18
CA HIS A 110 2.91 -7.35 -8.18
C HIS A 110 3.29 -6.46 -9.35
N ILE A 111 3.18 -7.00 -10.57
CA ILE A 111 3.31 -6.21 -11.80
C ILE A 111 2.01 -5.42 -11.96
N LEU A 112 2.11 -4.10 -11.89
CA LEU A 112 0.98 -3.21 -12.07
C LEU A 112 0.66 -3.03 -13.56
N GLN A 113 1.71 -2.80 -14.35
CA GLN A 113 1.60 -2.53 -15.77
C GLN A 113 2.98 -2.74 -16.42
N SER A 114 2.98 -3.32 -17.61
CA SER A 114 4.12 -3.28 -18.52
C SER A 114 3.89 -2.14 -19.51
N ALA A 115 4.61 -1.02 -19.38
CA ALA A 115 4.41 0.14 -20.26
C ALA A 115 5.52 1.19 -20.22
N GLY A 116 6.07 1.52 -21.37
CA GLY A 116 6.95 2.68 -21.57
C GLY A 116 7.76 2.51 -22.85
N ASN A 117 8.33 3.59 -23.36
CA ASN A 117 9.31 3.52 -24.46
C ASN A 117 10.68 4.07 -24.08
N SER A 118 10.83 4.50 -22.84
CA SER A 118 12.02 5.13 -22.31
C SER A 118 11.99 5.12 -20.78
N VAL A 119 13.18 5.19 -20.17
CA VAL A 119 13.33 5.33 -18.72
C VAL A 119 12.55 6.54 -18.21
N THR A 120 12.55 7.66 -18.95
CA THR A 120 11.82 8.87 -18.56
C THR A 120 10.32 8.64 -18.49
N GLU A 121 9.74 7.96 -19.47
CA GLU A 121 8.31 7.64 -19.47
C GLU A 121 7.95 6.69 -18.32
N CYS A 122 8.79 5.68 -18.08
CA CYS A 122 8.65 4.76 -16.94
C CYS A 122 8.67 5.50 -15.60
N LEU A 123 9.60 6.44 -15.41
CA LEU A 123 9.67 7.29 -14.23
C LEU A 123 8.42 8.15 -14.05
N VAL A 124 7.95 8.81 -15.11
CA VAL A 124 6.74 9.63 -15.06
C VAL A 124 5.53 8.79 -14.65
N LYS A 125 5.38 7.59 -15.22
CA LYS A 125 4.30 6.67 -14.85
C LYS A 125 4.43 6.20 -13.40
N CYS A 126 5.62 5.76 -12.99
CA CYS A 126 5.86 5.28 -11.64
C CYS A 126 5.61 6.38 -10.58
N TYR A 127 6.11 7.60 -10.81
CA TYR A 127 5.83 8.74 -9.93
C TYR A 127 4.35 9.16 -9.93
N GLY A 128 3.70 9.13 -11.09
CA GLY A 128 2.28 9.49 -11.24
C GLY A 128 1.31 8.51 -10.55
N MET A 129 1.72 7.25 -10.37
CA MET A 129 0.94 6.24 -9.63
C MET A 129 1.05 6.41 -8.10
N ALA A 130 1.87 7.36 -7.62
CA ALA A 130 2.25 7.59 -6.21
C ALA A 130 3.05 6.42 -5.59
N ALA A 131 3.77 6.73 -4.50
CA ALA A 131 4.68 5.79 -3.80
C ALA A 131 3.98 4.52 -3.25
N GLU A 132 2.66 4.54 -3.21
CA GLU A 132 1.83 3.44 -2.72
C GLU A 132 1.46 2.41 -3.77
N LYS A 133 1.72 2.70 -5.05
CA LYS A 133 1.42 1.76 -6.13
C LYS A 133 2.70 1.36 -6.84
N CYS A 134 3.52 2.32 -7.26
CA CYS A 134 4.80 2.01 -7.88
C CYS A 134 5.95 2.38 -6.95
N ARG A 135 6.72 1.37 -6.51
CA ARG A 135 7.95 1.56 -5.72
C ARG A 135 9.21 1.21 -6.49
N ALA A 136 9.09 0.41 -7.53
CA ALA A 136 10.21 0.04 -8.37
C ALA A 136 9.74 -0.29 -9.80
N PHE A 137 10.66 -0.37 -10.76
CA PHE A 137 10.39 -0.99 -12.05
C PHE A 137 11.61 -1.67 -12.64
N ASN A 138 11.38 -2.78 -13.34
CA ASN A 138 12.38 -3.42 -14.19
C ASN A 138 12.30 -2.81 -15.59
N PHE A 139 13.40 -2.25 -16.12
CA PHE A 139 13.46 -1.67 -17.46
C PHE A 139 14.25 -2.56 -18.42
N ASP A 140 13.62 -3.02 -19.49
CA ASP A 140 14.27 -3.82 -20.53
C ASP A 140 14.98 -2.89 -21.53
N LYS A 141 16.30 -3.02 -21.65
CA LYS A 141 17.11 -2.16 -22.54
C LYS A 141 16.88 -2.42 -24.03
N GLN A 142 16.39 -3.60 -24.39
CA GLN A 142 16.17 -3.97 -25.78
C GLN A 142 14.81 -3.48 -26.27
N THR A 143 13.76 -3.72 -25.49
CA THR A 143 12.40 -3.30 -25.88
C THR A 143 12.09 -1.87 -25.46
N SER A 144 12.84 -1.32 -24.51
CA SER A 144 12.59 -0.03 -23.85
C SER A 144 11.28 0.03 -23.06
N ASP A 145 10.69 -1.13 -22.75
CA ASP A 145 9.54 -1.26 -21.87
C ASP A 145 9.98 -1.35 -20.40
N CYS A 146 9.02 -1.13 -19.49
CA CYS A 146 9.22 -1.39 -18.08
C CYS A 146 8.01 -2.06 -17.43
N ASP A 147 8.31 -3.00 -16.54
CA ASP A 147 7.34 -3.59 -15.64
C ASP A 147 7.32 -2.78 -14.35
N LEU A 148 6.25 -2.02 -14.14
CA LEU A 148 6.03 -1.23 -12.93
C LEU A 148 5.64 -2.16 -11.78
N LEU A 149 6.35 -2.05 -10.68
CA LEU A 149 6.27 -3.00 -9.57
C LEU A 149 5.71 -2.31 -8.32
N TYR A 150 4.70 -2.94 -7.75
CA TYR A 150 4.31 -2.72 -6.37
C TYR A 150 5.11 -3.65 -5.47
N VAL A 151 5.77 -3.06 -4.47
CA VAL A 151 6.52 -3.78 -3.43
C VAL A 151 5.88 -3.46 -2.09
N ASP A 152 5.38 -4.48 -1.40
CA ASP A 152 4.93 -4.31 -0.02
C ASP A 152 6.13 -3.91 0.86
N GLY A 153 6.05 -2.71 1.44
CA GLY A 153 7.11 -2.07 2.21
C GLY A 153 7.55 -2.84 3.46
N LYS A 154 6.87 -3.94 3.81
CA LYS A 154 7.29 -4.86 4.89
C LYS A 154 8.39 -5.82 4.48
N THR A 155 8.66 -5.99 3.18
CA THR A 155 9.61 -6.99 2.66
C THR A 155 10.80 -6.34 1.97
N THR A 156 12.00 -6.56 2.51
CA THR A 156 13.25 -6.22 1.80
C THR A 156 13.53 -7.28 0.76
N LEU A 157 13.20 -6.97 -0.50
CA LEU A 157 13.45 -7.85 -1.62
C LEU A 157 14.86 -7.65 -2.15
N ARG A 158 15.51 -8.75 -2.54
CA ARG A 158 16.86 -8.73 -3.08
C ARG A 158 16.81 -8.79 -4.61
N PRO A 159 17.34 -7.80 -5.32
CA PRO A 159 17.47 -7.87 -6.76
C PRO A 159 18.36 -9.04 -7.19
N ALA A 160 17.97 -9.71 -8.28
CA ALA A 160 18.78 -10.73 -8.94
C ALA A 160 19.54 -10.12 -10.12
N VAL A 161 20.73 -10.65 -10.41
CA VAL A 161 21.50 -10.25 -11.61
C VAL A 161 20.74 -10.68 -12.86
N ARG A 162 20.36 -9.73 -13.71
CA ARG A 162 19.66 -9.96 -14.97
C ARG A 162 20.25 -9.05 -16.05
N SER A 163 21.11 -9.62 -16.89
CA SER A 163 21.73 -8.88 -17.99
C SER A 163 20.67 -8.36 -18.96
N GLY A 164 20.82 -7.10 -19.38
CA GLY A 164 19.87 -6.46 -20.31
C GLY A 164 18.70 -5.75 -19.63
N ILE A 165 18.53 -5.92 -18.31
CA ILE A 165 17.50 -5.23 -17.52
C ILE A 165 18.18 -4.35 -16.47
N ASP A 166 17.66 -3.14 -16.27
CA ASP A 166 18.04 -2.30 -15.13
C ASP A 166 16.87 -2.14 -14.17
N LEU A 167 17.15 -2.22 -12.89
CA LEU A 167 16.19 -1.96 -11.83
C LEU A 167 16.24 -0.49 -11.45
N TYR A 168 15.07 0.13 -11.34
CA TYR A 168 14.88 1.47 -10.81
C TYR A 168 14.03 1.41 -9.56
N ASP A 169 14.60 1.73 -8.40
CA ASP A 169 13.92 1.74 -7.11
C ASP A 169 13.67 3.17 -6.63
N LEU A 170 12.47 3.47 -6.16
CA LEU A 170 12.11 4.78 -5.63
C LEU A 170 12.42 4.88 -4.13
N HIS A 171 13.28 5.84 -3.77
CA HIS A 171 13.70 6.08 -2.40
C HIS A 171 13.54 7.54 -2.00
N CYS A 172 13.14 7.79 -0.75
CA CYS A 172 13.23 9.12 -0.17
C CYS A 172 14.66 9.40 0.27
N LEU A 173 15.35 10.30 -0.45
CA LEU A 173 16.73 10.68 -0.17
C LEU A 173 16.80 12.15 0.27
N ALA A 174 17.74 12.47 1.15
CA ALA A 174 17.97 13.85 1.57
C ALA A 174 18.38 14.72 0.37
N ALA A 175 17.81 15.92 0.28
CA ALA A 175 18.18 16.91 -0.73
C ALA A 175 19.66 17.29 -0.55
N GLY A 176 20.56 16.65 -1.30
CA GLY A 176 22.00 16.89 -1.21
C GLY A 176 22.91 15.73 -1.61
N THR A 177 22.40 14.54 -1.92
CA THR A 177 23.25 13.41 -2.34
C THR A 177 23.20 13.20 -3.86
N ASN A 178 23.97 14.01 -4.59
CA ASN A 178 24.37 13.68 -5.95
C ASN A 178 25.28 12.43 -5.91
N HIS A 179 24.69 11.24 -5.95
CA HIS A 179 25.45 10.03 -6.22
C HIS A 179 25.57 9.84 -7.74
N TYR A 180 26.57 10.50 -8.32
CA TYR A 180 27.16 10.04 -9.58
C TYR A 180 28.04 8.84 -9.26
N TYR A 181 27.65 7.64 -9.71
CA TYR A 181 28.57 6.54 -10.02
C TYR A 181 28.02 5.77 -11.22
#